data_AF-A0A525L1L5-F1
#
_entry.id   AF-A0A525L1L5-F1
#
_cell.length_a   1.000
_cell.length_b   1.000
_cell.length_c   1.000
_cell.angle_alpha   90.00
_cell.angle_beta   90.00
_cell.angle_gamma   90.00
#
_symmetry.space_group_name_H-M   'P 1'
#
loop_
_entity.id
_entity.type
_entity.pdbx_description
1 polymer ?
#
loop_
_entity_poly.entity_id
_entity_poly.type
_entity_poly.pdbx_seq_one_letter_code
_entity_poly.pdbx_strand_id
1 'polypeptide(L)'
;MVSASTTIQWWRIGRASLGYILDNINMSRGPGDIIDPLILSAIVEANIALINQDPELQRRYASLDQSPPDELRRPVSVSAVAASLRLPYETVRRRVARLAENGACTLTPRGVMVPSAILDGPFYRVIALARYERLKRFYFDVKALGALATLAMPADPPTFDDVPVRSVNRAISEYMLRVIDGTMRRIGDPLTGLILLEMARANAEHLPDDDMQIEGPTPDLGRRPVRTLVLAKRLGLPSETVRRHVARLEKGGFCRQVDGGRLAALEQLGQGEEGGHGLAENLINVQRLFSRLATLGVLAYWEAEGR
;
A
#
# COMPACT_ATOMS: atom_id res chain seq x y z
N MET A 1 28.04 -4.37 9.60
CA MET A 1 27.44 -4.13 10.92
C MET A 1 26.55 -2.90 10.81
N VAL A 2 25.23 -3.07 10.82
CA VAL A 2 24.28 -1.94 10.88
C VAL A 2 24.32 -1.40 12.30
N SER A 3 24.49 -0.09 12.49
CA SER A 3 24.53 0.55 13.81
C SER A 3 23.19 0.35 14.56
N ALA A 4 23.21 0.27 15.89
CA ALA A 4 22.01 0.13 16.71
C ALA A 4 21.00 1.26 16.46
N SER A 5 21.48 2.50 16.27
CA SER A 5 20.68 3.68 15.90
C SER A 5 19.92 3.49 14.58
N THR A 6 20.58 2.91 13.57
CA THR A 6 19.96 2.62 12.26
C THR A 6 18.86 1.57 12.37
N THR A 7 19.04 0.57 13.23
CA THR A 7 18.04 -0.50 13.45
C THR A 7 16.77 0.05 14.12
N ILE A 8 16.91 0.99 15.07
CA ILE A 8 15.78 1.64 15.75
C ILE A 8 14.94 2.47 14.77
N GLN A 9 15.59 3.23 13.89
CA GLN A 9 14.91 4.01 12.85
C GLN A 9 14.07 3.10 11.93
N TRP A 10 14.58 1.92 11.57
CA TRP A 10 13.88 0.98 10.67
C TRP A 10 12.54 0.51 11.25
N TRP A 11 12.48 0.25 12.55
CA TRP A 11 11.24 -0.18 13.22
C TRP A 11 10.21 0.93 13.28
N ARG A 12 10.62 2.17 13.55
CA ARG A 12 9.72 3.33 13.57
C ARG A 12 9.10 3.58 12.19
N ILE A 13 9.93 3.53 11.14
CA ILE A 13 9.45 3.65 9.75
C ILE A 13 8.51 2.50 9.39
N GLY A 14 8.86 1.28 9.79
CA GLY A 14 8.02 0.11 9.61
C GLY A 14 6.63 0.25 10.22
N ARG A 15 6.56 0.71 11.48
CA ARG A 15 5.28 0.96 12.17
C ARG A 15 4.48 2.07 11.50
N ALA A 16 5.11 3.19 11.17
CA ALA A 16 4.45 4.30 10.47
C ALA A 16 3.90 3.85 9.10
N SER A 17 4.69 3.05 8.37
CA SER A 17 4.27 2.52 7.06
C SER A 17 3.10 1.55 7.16
N LEU A 18 2.99 0.79 8.26
CA LEU A 18 1.89 -0.14 8.48
C LEU A 18 0.55 0.61 8.60
N GLY A 19 0.52 1.68 9.38
CA GLY A 19 -0.64 2.58 9.45
C GLY A 19 -0.96 3.15 8.07
N TYR A 20 0.05 3.66 7.36
CA TYR A 20 -0.11 4.22 6.03
C TYR A 20 -0.68 3.22 4.99
N ILE A 21 -0.21 1.97 4.97
CA ILE A 21 -0.70 0.90 4.08
C ILE A 21 -2.18 0.63 4.33
N LEU A 22 -2.56 0.44 5.60
CA LEU A 22 -3.93 0.07 5.98
C LEU A 22 -4.91 1.23 5.79
N ASP A 23 -4.47 2.46 6.06
CA ASP A 23 -5.24 3.68 5.79
C ASP A 23 -5.55 3.80 4.29
N ASN A 24 -4.55 3.59 3.42
CA ASN A 24 -4.75 3.61 1.97
C ASN A 24 -5.80 2.59 1.54
N ILE A 25 -5.71 1.35 2.02
CA ILE A 25 -6.65 0.29 1.66
C ILE A 25 -8.07 0.64 2.12
N ASN A 26 -8.22 1.15 3.34
CA ASN A 26 -9.52 1.54 3.88
C ASN A 26 -10.14 2.74 3.16
N MET A 27 -9.35 3.78 2.84
CA MET A 27 -9.81 4.92 2.03
C MET A 27 -10.33 4.48 0.65
N SER A 28 -9.72 3.42 0.10
CA SER A 28 -10.00 2.95 -1.25
C SER A 28 -11.20 2.01 -1.36
N ARG A 29 -11.50 1.26 -0.29
CA ARG A 29 -12.57 0.26 -0.30
C ARG A 29 -13.94 0.85 -0.01
N GLY A 30 -14.01 1.96 0.72
CA GLY A 30 -15.28 2.49 1.24
C GLY A 30 -16.06 1.40 2.01
N PRO A 31 -17.35 1.18 1.73
CA PRO A 31 -18.12 0.08 2.34
C PRO A 31 -17.86 -1.29 1.70
N GLY A 32 -17.04 -1.38 0.65
CA GLY A 32 -16.84 -2.58 -0.15
C GLY A 32 -15.82 -3.58 0.41
N ASP A 33 -15.62 -4.65 -0.36
CA ASP A 33 -14.65 -5.71 -0.10
C ASP A 33 -13.22 -5.19 -0.25
N ILE A 34 -12.33 -5.60 0.65
CA ILE A 34 -10.94 -5.14 0.73
C ILE A 34 -10.07 -5.55 -0.47
N ILE A 35 -10.47 -6.59 -1.22
CA ILE A 35 -9.74 -7.09 -2.39
C ILE A 35 -10.06 -6.28 -3.65
N ASP A 36 -11.26 -5.73 -3.76
CA ASP A 36 -11.72 -5.03 -4.97
C ASP A 36 -10.86 -3.79 -5.31
N PRO A 37 -10.45 -2.94 -4.34
CA PRO A 37 -9.52 -1.85 -4.60
C PRO A 37 -8.14 -2.32 -5.07
N LEU A 38 -7.67 -3.49 -4.63
CA LEU A 38 -6.39 -4.04 -5.09
C LEU A 38 -6.48 -4.44 -6.57
N ILE A 39 -7.60 -5.06 -6.95
CA ILE A 39 -7.92 -5.39 -8.34
C ILE A 39 -8.00 -4.11 -9.18
N LEU A 40 -8.73 -3.09 -8.74
CA LEU A 40 -8.84 -1.82 -9.47
C LEU A 40 -7.48 -1.11 -9.60
N SER A 41 -6.67 -1.05 -8.53
CA SER A 41 -5.34 -0.46 -8.59
C SER A 41 -4.43 -1.20 -9.58
N ALA A 42 -4.45 -2.54 -9.60
CA ALA A 42 -3.69 -3.32 -10.57
C ALA A 42 -4.15 -3.09 -12.01
N ILE A 43 -5.46 -2.94 -12.24
CA ILE A 43 -6.03 -2.61 -13.56
C ILE A 43 -5.58 -1.23 -13.99
N VAL A 44 -5.73 -0.21 -13.13
CA VAL A 44 -5.35 1.19 -13.45
C VAL A 44 -3.86 1.27 -13.75
N GLU A 45 -3.02 0.67 -12.92
CA GLU A 45 -1.55 0.66 -13.09
C GLU A 45 -1.16 0.04 -14.45
N ALA A 46 -1.76 -1.10 -14.79
CA ALA A 46 -1.54 -1.73 -16.08
C ALA A 46 -2.09 -0.90 -17.26
N ASN A 47 -3.23 -0.21 -17.08
CA ASN A 47 -3.81 0.63 -18.11
C ASN A 47 -2.94 1.82 -18.49
N ILE A 48 -2.21 2.38 -17.53
CA ILE A 48 -1.36 3.56 -17.73
C ILE A 48 0.12 3.21 -17.92
N ALA A 49 0.49 1.94 -18.05
CA ALA A 49 1.88 1.51 -18.08
C ALA A 49 2.73 2.24 -19.15
N LEU A 50 2.15 2.55 -20.33
CA LEU A 50 2.84 3.34 -21.35
C LEU A 50 3.04 4.80 -20.96
N ILE A 51 2.05 5.41 -20.33
CA ILE A 51 2.16 6.78 -19.81
C ILE A 51 3.26 6.84 -18.76
N ASN A 52 3.34 5.82 -17.89
CA ASN A 52 4.40 5.70 -16.88
C ASN A 52 5.81 5.47 -17.47
N GLN A 53 5.95 5.25 -18.78
CA GLN A 53 7.24 5.16 -19.47
C GLN A 53 7.65 6.48 -20.14
N ASP A 54 6.73 7.44 -20.27
CA ASP A 54 6.94 8.73 -20.93
C ASP A 54 6.93 9.89 -19.91
N PRO A 55 8.08 10.56 -19.68
CA PRO A 55 8.17 11.68 -18.75
C PRO A 55 7.31 12.90 -19.11
N GLU A 56 7.04 13.13 -20.39
CA GLU A 56 6.18 14.23 -20.83
C GLU A 56 4.72 13.92 -20.53
N LEU A 57 4.25 12.71 -20.85
CA LEU A 57 2.87 12.29 -20.54
C LEU A 57 2.64 12.20 -19.02
N GLN A 58 3.64 11.80 -18.23
CA GLN A 58 3.54 11.81 -16.77
C GLN A 58 3.27 13.20 -16.22
N ARG A 59 4.01 14.20 -16.72
CA ARG A 59 3.82 15.61 -16.32
C ARG A 59 2.48 16.15 -16.80
N ARG A 60 2.13 15.91 -18.06
CA ARG A 60 0.87 16.38 -18.66
C ARG A 60 -0.36 15.89 -17.89
N TYR A 61 -0.35 14.66 -17.40
CA TYR A 61 -1.47 14.07 -16.67
C TYR A 61 -1.17 13.93 -15.17
N ALA A 62 -0.43 14.88 -14.59
CA ALA A 62 -0.05 14.86 -13.18
C ALA A 62 -1.16 15.33 -12.23
N SER A 63 -1.99 16.31 -12.64
CA SER A 63 -3.06 16.89 -11.82
C SER A 63 -4.39 16.15 -11.97
N LEU A 64 -5.41 16.58 -11.22
CA LEU A 64 -6.78 16.06 -11.35
C LEU A 64 -7.59 16.73 -12.47
N ASP A 65 -7.08 17.75 -13.14
CA ASP A 65 -7.88 18.54 -14.10
C ASP A 65 -8.15 17.76 -15.39
N GLN A 66 -7.23 16.87 -15.76
CA GLN A 66 -7.37 16.00 -16.91
C GLN A 66 -6.82 14.59 -16.62
N SER A 67 -7.65 13.56 -16.74
CA SER A 67 -7.15 12.19 -16.83
C SER A 67 -6.54 11.89 -18.21
N PRO A 68 -5.60 10.93 -18.31
CA PRO A 68 -5.14 10.49 -19.62
C PRO A 68 -6.32 9.91 -20.43
N PRO A 69 -6.49 10.34 -21.69
CA PRO A 69 -7.55 9.83 -22.55
C PRO A 69 -7.44 8.31 -22.75
N ASP A 70 -8.58 7.65 -22.95
CA ASP A 70 -8.67 6.18 -23.02
C ASP A 70 -7.82 5.61 -24.16
N GLU A 71 -7.63 6.37 -25.25
CA GLU A 71 -6.84 5.99 -26.42
C GLU A 71 -5.35 5.86 -26.13
N LEU A 72 -4.84 6.60 -25.13
CA LEU A 72 -3.44 6.50 -24.68
C LEU A 72 -3.22 5.35 -23.69
N ARG A 73 -4.29 4.65 -23.31
CA ARG A 73 -4.28 3.60 -22.28
C ARG A 73 -4.49 2.23 -22.90
N ARG A 74 -4.02 1.19 -22.22
CA ARG A 74 -4.08 -0.20 -22.73
C ARG A 74 -4.90 -1.09 -21.83
N PRO A 75 -5.98 -1.74 -22.31
CA PRO A 75 -6.69 -2.73 -21.52
C PRO A 75 -5.72 -3.84 -21.06
N VAL A 76 -5.97 -4.39 -19.87
CA VAL A 76 -5.18 -5.49 -19.30
C VAL A 76 -6.01 -6.76 -19.25
N SER A 77 -5.43 -7.93 -19.48
CA SER A 77 -6.20 -9.17 -19.38
C SER A 77 -6.50 -9.51 -17.92
N VAL A 78 -7.67 -10.12 -17.65
CA VAL A 78 -8.01 -10.63 -16.31
C VAL A 78 -6.95 -11.62 -15.80
N SER A 79 -6.35 -12.39 -16.70
CA SER A 79 -5.26 -13.31 -16.35
C SER A 79 -4.00 -12.58 -15.89
N ALA A 80 -3.64 -11.46 -16.52
CA ALA A 80 -2.49 -10.67 -16.09
C ALA A 80 -2.73 -10.01 -14.72
N VAL A 81 -3.97 -9.52 -14.47
CA VAL A 81 -4.37 -9.02 -13.15
C VAL A 81 -4.28 -10.12 -12.10
N ALA A 82 -4.79 -11.32 -12.39
CA ALA A 82 -4.72 -12.47 -11.50
C ALA A 82 -3.28 -12.90 -11.19
N ALA A 83 -2.41 -12.95 -12.20
CA ALA A 83 -1.01 -13.26 -12.03
C ALA A 83 -0.28 -12.20 -11.18
N SER A 84 -0.51 -10.91 -11.46
CA SER A 84 0.09 -9.80 -10.73
C SER A 84 -0.29 -9.81 -9.25
N LEU A 85 -1.55 -10.12 -8.95
CA LEU A 85 -2.06 -10.19 -7.58
C LEU A 85 -1.99 -11.58 -6.97
N ARG A 86 -1.36 -12.57 -7.64
CA ARG A 86 -1.38 -14.03 -7.33
C ARG A 86 -2.70 -14.53 -6.72
N LEU A 87 -3.80 -14.10 -7.33
CA LEU A 87 -5.14 -14.55 -6.99
C LEU A 87 -5.59 -15.63 -7.98
N PRO A 88 -6.46 -16.57 -7.57
CA PRO A 88 -7.06 -17.51 -8.51
C PRO A 88 -7.77 -16.76 -9.65
N TYR A 89 -7.54 -17.18 -10.89
CA TYR A 89 -8.13 -16.54 -12.08
C TYR A 89 -9.65 -16.39 -11.94
N GLU A 90 -10.34 -17.45 -11.53
CA GLU A 90 -11.79 -17.45 -11.38
C GLU A 90 -12.28 -16.43 -10.33
N THR A 91 -11.51 -16.23 -9.26
CA THR A 91 -11.79 -15.20 -8.25
C THR A 91 -11.69 -13.80 -8.84
N VAL A 92 -10.63 -13.51 -9.61
CA VAL A 92 -10.45 -12.21 -10.25
C VAL A 92 -11.49 -11.99 -11.34
N ARG A 93 -11.77 -13.00 -12.16
CA ARG A 93 -12.78 -12.94 -13.22
C ARG A 93 -14.16 -12.57 -12.67
N ARG A 94 -14.62 -13.27 -11.62
CA ARG A 94 -15.91 -12.97 -10.98
C ARG A 94 -15.95 -11.58 -10.35
N ARG A 95 -14.86 -11.15 -9.70
CA ARG A 95 -14.79 -9.81 -9.07
C ARG A 95 -14.75 -8.70 -10.12
N VAL A 96 -14.01 -8.86 -11.20
CA VAL A 96 -13.97 -7.92 -12.33
C VAL A 96 -15.32 -7.81 -13.00
N ALA A 97 -16.04 -8.94 -13.20
CA ALA A 97 -17.40 -8.90 -13.74
C ALA A 97 -18.33 -8.05 -12.87
N ARG A 98 -18.34 -8.28 -11.55
CA ARG A 98 -19.11 -7.46 -10.59
C ARG A 98 -18.69 -5.99 -10.59
N LEU A 99 -17.39 -5.71 -10.67
CA LEU A 99 -16.87 -4.34 -10.77
C LEU A 99 -17.36 -3.65 -12.06
N ALA A 100 -17.45 -4.39 -13.16
CA ALA A 100 -17.98 -3.88 -14.41
C ALA A 100 -19.50 -3.64 -14.36
N GLU A 101 -20.25 -4.56 -13.75
CA GLU A 101 -21.69 -4.39 -13.48
C GLU A 101 -21.97 -3.14 -12.65
N ASN A 102 -21.08 -2.82 -11.70
CA ASN A 102 -21.18 -1.63 -10.85
C ASN A 102 -20.59 -0.36 -11.51
N GLY A 103 -20.16 -0.43 -12.78
CA GLY A 103 -19.61 0.71 -13.53
C GLY A 103 -18.18 1.13 -13.13
N ALA A 104 -17.47 0.37 -12.29
CA ALA A 104 -16.11 0.72 -11.86
C ALA A 104 -15.04 0.44 -12.94
N CYS A 105 -15.34 -0.45 -13.89
CA CYS A 105 -14.50 -0.75 -15.04
C CYS A 105 -15.33 -1.23 -16.24
N THR A 106 -14.70 -1.40 -17.38
CA THR A 106 -15.33 -1.90 -18.61
C THR A 106 -14.58 -3.11 -19.12
N LEU A 107 -15.32 -4.15 -19.49
CA LEU A 107 -14.81 -5.32 -20.19
C LEU A 107 -14.79 -5.02 -21.70
N THR A 108 -13.62 -5.14 -22.32
CA THR A 108 -13.40 -4.97 -23.76
C THR A 108 -12.88 -6.28 -24.36
N PRO A 109 -12.94 -6.46 -25.70
CA PRO A 109 -12.31 -7.63 -26.35
C PRO A 109 -10.80 -7.75 -26.07
N ARG A 110 -10.13 -6.64 -25.72
CA ARG A 110 -8.69 -6.60 -25.43
C ARG A 110 -8.35 -6.76 -23.94
N GLY A 111 -9.37 -6.88 -23.07
CA GLY A 111 -9.20 -6.97 -21.62
C GLY A 111 -10.05 -5.95 -20.85
N VAL A 112 -9.72 -5.74 -19.59
CA VAL A 112 -10.40 -4.80 -18.69
C VAL A 112 -9.71 -3.43 -18.69
N MET A 113 -10.52 -2.38 -18.64
CA MET A 113 -10.06 -0.99 -18.54
C MET A 113 -10.91 -0.21 -17.54
N VAL A 114 -10.30 0.69 -16.77
CA VAL A 114 -11.04 1.69 -15.97
C VAL A 114 -11.20 2.95 -16.85
N PRO A 115 -12.41 3.37 -17.25
CA PRO A 115 -12.60 4.52 -18.14
C PRO A 115 -12.15 5.85 -17.53
N SER A 116 -11.78 6.84 -18.37
CA SER A 116 -11.41 8.20 -17.92
C SER A 116 -12.54 8.84 -17.14
N ALA A 117 -13.79 8.67 -17.59
CA ALA A 117 -14.99 9.14 -16.90
C ALA A 117 -15.08 8.69 -15.43
N ILE A 118 -14.57 7.48 -15.10
CA ILE A 118 -14.50 6.99 -13.71
C ILE A 118 -13.36 7.68 -12.95
N LEU A 119 -12.20 7.86 -13.59
CA LEU A 119 -11.03 8.52 -13.02
C LEU A 119 -11.19 10.03 -12.86
N ASP A 120 -12.11 10.66 -13.59
CA ASP A 120 -12.48 12.08 -13.46
C ASP A 120 -13.71 12.28 -12.57
N GLY A 121 -14.39 11.18 -12.21
CA GLY A 121 -15.57 11.20 -11.36
C GLY A 121 -15.31 11.70 -9.93
N PRO A 122 -16.33 12.26 -9.27
CA PRO A 122 -16.19 12.90 -7.95
C PRO A 122 -15.69 11.93 -6.87
N PHE A 123 -16.13 10.66 -6.91
CA PHE A 123 -15.70 9.65 -5.95
C PHE A 123 -14.20 9.37 -6.04
N TYR A 124 -13.66 9.23 -7.26
CA TYR A 124 -12.22 9.04 -7.46
C TYR A 124 -11.44 10.26 -6.96
N ARG A 125 -11.90 11.48 -7.29
CA ARG A 125 -11.24 12.72 -6.87
C ARG A 125 -11.11 12.81 -5.34
N VAL A 126 -12.17 12.52 -4.60
CA VAL A 126 -12.17 12.52 -3.13
C VAL A 126 -11.12 11.54 -2.57
N ILE A 127 -11.10 10.30 -3.09
CA ILE A 127 -10.15 9.28 -2.65
C ILE A 127 -8.72 9.68 -3.03
N ALA A 128 -8.51 10.18 -4.25
CA ALA A 128 -7.19 10.57 -4.75
C ALA A 128 -6.58 11.70 -3.91
N LEU A 129 -7.39 12.70 -3.54
CA LEU A 129 -6.98 13.78 -2.64
C LEU A 129 -6.69 13.26 -1.22
N ALA A 130 -7.56 12.41 -0.66
CA ALA A 130 -7.34 11.83 0.66
C ALA A 130 -6.04 11.02 0.73
N ARG A 131 -5.75 10.23 -0.30
CA ARG A 131 -4.49 9.47 -0.42
C ARG A 131 -3.28 10.38 -0.60
N TYR A 132 -3.41 11.45 -1.40
CA TYR A 132 -2.36 12.46 -1.57
C TYR A 132 -1.99 13.10 -0.22
N GLU A 133 -2.98 13.60 0.51
CA GLU A 133 -2.78 14.21 1.83
C GLU A 133 -2.18 13.21 2.83
N ARG A 134 -2.63 11.95 2.79
CA ARG A 134 -2.12 10.90 3.67
C ARG A 134 -0.65 10.60 3.39
N LEU A 135 -0.23 10.56 2.13
CA LEU A 135 1.18 10.34 1.75
C LEU A 135 2.04 11.56 2.08
N LYS A 136 1.52 12.78 1.89
CA LYS A 136 2.22 14.01 2.29
C LYS A 136 2.51 14.01 3.79
N ARG A 137 1.54 13.65 4.64
CA ARG A 137 1.78 13.48 6.09
C ARG A 137 2.80 12.39 6.38
N PHE A 138 2.65 11.21 5.75
CA PHE A 138 3.60 10.11 5.92
C PHE A 138 5.04 10.50 5.55
N TYR A 139 5.21 11.32 4.51
CA TYR A 139 6.52 11.88 4.14
C TYR A 139 7.12 12.70 5.27
N PHE A 140 6.37 13.66 5.83
CA PHE A 140 6.86 14.50 6.93
C PHE A 140 7.10 13.69 8.22
N ASP A 141 6.26 12.71 8.53
CA ASP A 141 6.45 11.80 9.66
C ASP A 141 7.78 11.04 9.51
N VAL A 142 8.02 10.45 8.32
CA VAL A 142 9.25 9.69 8.03
C VAL A 142 10.48 10.61 7.97
N LYS A 143 10.34 11.84 7.48
CA LYS A 143 11.40 12.86 7.48
C LYS A 143 11.79 13.26 8.91
N ALA A 144 10.81 13.50 9.79
CA ALA A 144 11.05 13.84 11.19
C ALA A 144 11.77 12.72 11.96
N LEU A 145 11.61 11.46 11.54
CA LEU A 145 12.35 10.31 12.09
C LEU A 145 13.81 10.21 11.60
N GLY A 146 14.27 11.12 10.74
CA GLY A 146 15.62 11.14 10.19
C GLY A 146 15.89 10.08 9.10
N ALA A 147 14.83 9.38 8.67
CA ALA A 147 14.93 8.24 7.75
C ALA A 147 15.29 8.61 6.30
N LEU A 148 15.10 9.88 5.93
CA LEU A 148 15.31 10.40 4.58
C LEU A 148 16.60 11.21 4.45
N ALA A 149 17.49 11.17 5.46
CA ALA A 149 18.74 11.94 5.45
C ALA A 149 19.65 11.62 4.26
N THR A 150 19.58 10.38 3.74
CA THR A 150 20.35 9.92 2.57
C THR A 150 19.59 10.02 1.25
N LEU A 151 18.35 10.55 1.26
CA LEU A 151 17.54 10.68 0.06
C LEU A 151 18.15 11.74 -0.87
N ALA A 152 18.60 11.31 -2.04
CA ALA A 152 19.11 12.23 -3.06
C ALA A 152 17.96 13.04 -3.67
N MET A 153 18.04 14.36 -3.54
CA MET A 153 17.15 15.29 -4.22
C MET A 153 17.76 15.69 -5.57
N PRO A 154 17.00 15.68 -6.68
CA PRO A 154 17.47 16.23 -7.95
C PRO A 154 17.87 17.70 -7.79
N ALA A 155 18.95 18.12 -8.46
CA ALA A 155 19.40 19.52 -8.42
C ALA A 155 18.38 20.48 -9.08
N ASP A 156 17.72 20.01 -10.13
CA ASP A 156 16.66 20.74 -10.84
C ASP A 156 15.43 19.82 -10.96
N PRO A 157 14.60 19.74 -9.90
CA PRO A 157 13.42 18.88 -9.92
C PRO A 157 12.34 19.46 -10.84
N PRO A 158 11.55 18.61 -11.54
CA PRO A 158 10.41 19.08 -12.30
C PRO A 158 9.46 19.93 -11.46
N THR A 159 9.00 21.04 -12.03
CA THR A 159 7.99 21.90 -11.41
C THR A 159 6.58 21.47 -11.84
N PHE A 160 5.59 21.85 -11.04
CA PHE A 160 4.19 21.64 -11.35
C PHE A 160 3.45 22.96 -11.27
N ASP A 161 2.61 23.22 -12.27
CA ASP A 161 1.69 24.37 -12.26
C ASP A 161 0.49 24.09 -11.34
N ASP A 162 0.03 22.83 -11.29
CA ASP A 162 -1.10 22.35 -10.49
C ASP A 162 -0.68 21.26 -9.49
N VAL A 163 -1.53 21.00 -8.49
CA VAL A 163 -1.28 19.96 -7.47
C VAL A 163 -1.12 18.58 -8.15
N PRO A 164 0.02 17.87 -8.01
CA PRO A 164 0.34 16.66 -8.77
C PRO A 164 -0.30 15.37 -8.21
N VAL A 165 -1.61 15.41 -7.93
CA VAL A 165 -2.35 14.37 -7.22
C VAL A 165 -2.29 13.01 -7.93
N ARG A 166 -2.40 12.96 -9.26
CA ARG A 166 -2.35 11.69 -10.01
C ARG A 166 -0.95 11.10 -9.99
N SER A 167 0.09 11.92 -10.17
CA SER A 167 1.49 11.46 -10.07
C SER A 167 1.77 10.82 -8.72
N VAL A 168 1.27 11.43 -7.64
CA VAL A 168 1.33 10.85 -6.31
C VAL A 168 0.57 9.52 -6.23
N ASN A 169 -0.70 9.48 -6.68
CA ASN A 169 -1.50 8.26 -6.61
C ASN A 169 -0.94 7.08 -7.41
N ARG A 170 -0.22 7.34 -8.51
CA ARG A 170 0.54 6.32 -9.27
C ARG A 170 1.67 5.75 -8.41
N ALA A 171 2.50 6.61 -7.82
CA ALA A 171 3.57 6.19 -6.92
C ALA A 171 3.05 5.41 -5.69
N ILE A 172 1.89 5.80 -5.15
CA ILE A 172 1.19 5.04 -4.10
C ILE A 172 0.82 3.64 -4.59
N SER A 173 0.22 3.53 -5.78
CA SER A 173 -0.22 2.25 -6.35
C SER A 173 0.98 1.31 -6.60
N GLU A 174 2.07 1.83 -7.17
CA GLU A 174 3.34 1.11 -7.34
C GLU A 174 3.92 0.60 -6.01
N TYR A 175 3.87 1.42 -4.95
CA TYR A 175 4.32 1.02 -3.61
C TYR A 175 3.42 -0.08 -3.02
N MET A 176 2.10 0.11 -3.05
CA MET A 176 1.14 -0.82 -2.49
C MET A 176 1.21 -2.19 -3.17
N LEU A 177 1.30 -2.23 -4.50
CA LEU A 177 1.42 -3.48 -5.25
C LEU A 177 2.72 -4.23 -4.93
N ARG A 178 3.84 -3.52 -4.72
CA ARG A 178 5.11 -4.13 -4.28
C ARG A 178 5.02 -4.71 -2.87
N VAL A 179 4.43 -3.98 -1.94
CA VAL A 179 4.22 -4.46 -0.56
C VAL A 179 3.33 -5.70 -0.55
N ILE A 180 2.26 -5.70 -1.35
CA ILE A 180 1.35 -6.83 -1.46
C ILE A 180 2.06 -8.03 -2.08
N ASP A 181 2.77 -7.88 -3.21
CA ASP A 181 3.52 -8.99 -3.82
C ASP A 181 4.56 -9.58 -2.86
N GLY A 182 5.33 -8.74 -2.15
CA GLY A 182 6.28 -9.19 -1.13
C GLY A 182 5.62 -9.96 0.01
N THR A 183 4.46 -9.48 0.48
CA THR A 183 3.65 -10.18 1.51
C THR A 183 3.12 -11.51 0.98
N MET A 184 2.66 -11.54 -0.26
CA MET A 184 2.05 -12.71 -0.89
C MET A 184 3.06 -13.81 -1.21
N ARG A 185 4.30 -13.47 -1.56
CA ARG A 185 5.38 -14.47 -1.71
C ARG A 185 5.62 -15.28 -0.44
N ARG A 186 5.29 -14.72 0.74
CA ARG A 186 5.51 -15.34 2.05
C ARG A 186 4.27 -16.06 2.59
N ILE A 187 3.10 -15.46 2.40
CA ILE A 187 1.84 -15.91 3.04
C ILE A 187 0.92 -16.66 2.05
N GLY A 188 1.10 -16.43 0.75
CA GLY A 188 0.41 -17.11 -0.35
C GLY A 188 -0.82 -16.39 -0.90
N ASP A 189 -1.50 -15.55 -0.12
CA ASP A 189 -2.67 -14.79 -0.60
C ASP A 189 -2.80 -13.41 0.08
N PRO A 190 -3.42 -12.42 -0.59
CA PRO A 190 -3.42 -11.04 -0.10
C PRO A 190 -4.33 -10.88 1.12
N LEU A 191 -5.44 -11.61 1.20
CA LEU A 191 -6.39 -11.45 2.30
C LEU A 191 -5.76 -11.89 3.64
N THR A 192 -5.08 -13.02 3.66
CA THR A 192 -4.32 -13.48 4.83
C THR A 192 -3.24 -12.48 5.21
N GLY A 193 -2.54 -11.91 4.23
CA GLY A 193 -1.52 -10.87 4.44
C GLY A 193 -2.09 -9.60 5.08
N LEU A 194 -3.22 -9.11 4.59
CA LEU A 194 -3.90 -7.93 5.17
C LEU A 194 -4.37 -8.17 6.59
N ILE A 195 -4.85 -9.38 6.90
CA ILE A 195 -5.21 -9.76 8.27
C ILE A 195 -3.99 -9.74 9.19
N LEU A 196 -2.83 -10.21 8.71
CA LEU A 196 -1.58 -10.13 9.49
C LEU A 196 -1.13 -8.68 9.72
N LEU A 197 -1.18 -7.84 8.68
CA LEU A 197 -0.81 -6.43 8.78
C LEU A 197 -1.74 -5.69 9.77
N GLU A 198 -3.05 -5.91 9.68
CA GLU A 198 -4.01 -5.33 10.62
C GLU A 198 -3.83 -5.86 12.04
N MET A 199 -3.49 -7.15 12.20
CA MET A 199 -3.14 -7.72 13.49
C MET A 199 -1.92 -7.00 14.10
N ALA A 200 -0.86 -6.84 13.32
CA ALA A 200 0.33 -6.14 13.76
C ALA A 200 0.05 -4.66 14.13
N ARG A 201 -0.82 -3.98 13.37
CA ARG A 201 -1.25 -2.61 13.69
C ARG A 201 -1.99 -2.59 15.02
N ALA A 202 -3.00 -3.45 15.18
CA ALA A 202 -3.78 -3.55 16.41
C ALA A 202 -2.92 -3.94 17.62
N ASN A 203 -1.85 -4.71 17.42
CA ASN A 203 -0.94 -5.10 18.49
C ASN A 203 -0.06 -3.95 19.01
N ALA A 204 0.11 -2.89 18.23
CA ALA A 204 1.06 -1.81 18.51
C ALA A 204 0.45 -0.40 18.52
N GLU A 205 -0.81 -0.21 18.14
CA GLU A 205 -1.44 1.12 18.01
C GLU A 205 -1.57 1.90 19.33
N HIS A 206 -1.52 1.24 20.48
CA HIS A 206 -1.53 1.89 21.80
C HIS A 206 -0.13 2.35 22.24
N LEU A 207 0.92 1.99 21.50
CA LEU A 207 2.27 2.38 21.83
C LEU A 207 2.52 3.82 21.35
N PRO A 208 3.15 4.68 22.16
CA PRO A 208 3.45 6.06 21.76
C PRO A 208 4.34 6.09 20.50
N ASP A 209 4.18 7.10 19.65
CA ASP A 209 5.06 7.36 18.48
C ASP A 209 6.44 7.89 18.89
N ASP A 210 6.48 8.51 20.08
CA ASP A 210 7.64 9.15 20.70
C ASP A 210 8.32 8.29 21.75
N ASP A 211 7.90 7.03 21.95
CA ASP A 211 8.52 6.15 22.94
C ASP A 211 9.93 5.76 22.47
N MET A 212 10.87 6.67 22.74
CA MET A 212 12.29 6.59 22.45
C MET A 212 12.97 5.43 23.19
N GLN A 213 12.26 4.74 24.10
CA GLN A 213 12.79 3.62 24.88
C GLN A 213 12.59 2.26 24.20
N ILE A 214 11.77 2.15 23.15
CA ILE A 214 11.57 0.89 22.44
C ILE A 214 12.60 0.78 21.31
N GLU A 215 13.80 0.32 21.68
CA GLU A 215 14.89 0.08 20.75
C GLU A 215 14.79 -1.33 20.11
N GLY A 216 14.52 -1.41 18.80
CA GLY A 216 14.51 -2.68 18.05
C GLY A 216 13.12 -3.30 17.80
N PRO A 217 13.00 -4.59 17.39
CA PRO A 217 11.71 -5.27 17.28
C PRO A 217 10.99 -5.09 18.61
N THR A 218 9.79 -4.50 18.61
CA THR A 218 9.04 -4.28 19.85
C THR A 218 9.01 -5.61 20.59
N PRO A 219 9.69 -5.72 21.77
CA PRO A 219 9.62 -6.94 22.54
C PRO A 219 8.13 -7.22 22.76
N ASP A 220 7.73 -8.49 22.65
CA ASP A 220 6.33 -8.88 22.83
C ASP A 220 5.68 -8.26 24.08
N LEU A 221 6.50 -7.94 25.09
CA LEU A 221 6.16 -7.29 26.35
C LEU A 221 5.37 -5.97 26.21
N GLY A 222 5.58 -5.19 25.14
CA GLY A 222 4.85 -3.93 24.93
C GLY A 222 3.55 -4.09 24.11
N ARG A 223 3.41 -5.20 23.39
CA ARG A 223 2.30 -5.41 22.45
C ARG A 223 1.06 -5.92 23.16
N ARG A 224 -0.11 -5.50 22.70
CA ARG A 224 -1.40 -5.98 23.23
C ARG A 224 -2.00 -7.02 22.28
N PRO A 225 -2.38 -8.21 22.74
CA PRO A 225 -3.01 -9.19 21.88
C PRO A 225 -4.37 -8.70 21.38
N VAL A 226 -4.71 -9.06 20.15
CA VAL A 226 -5.97 -8.67 19.50
C VAL A 226 -6.89 -9.88 19.33
N ARG A 227 -8.18 -9.70 19.60
CA ARG A 227 -9.19 -10.73 19.36
C ARG A 227 -9.56 -10.78 17.88
N THR A 228 -9.78 -11.97 17.33
CA THR A 228 -10.21 -12.18 15.93
C THR A 228 -11.47 -11.39 15.57
N LEU A 229 -12.39 -11.20 16.51
CA LEU A 229 -13.60 -10.39 16.32
C LEU A 229 -13.29 -8.91 16.05
N VAL A 230 -12.27 -8.36 16.69
CA VAL A 230 -11.83 -6.98 16.46
C VAL A 230 -11.26 -6.83 15.05
N LEU A 231 -10.44 -7.79 14.61
CA LEU A 231 -9.91 -7.83 13.24
C LEU A 231 -11.04 -7.90 12.20
N ALA A 232 -12.03 -8.78 12.43
CA ALA A 232 -13.20 -8.91 11.57
C ALA A 232 -13.97 -7.59 11.43
N LYS A 233 -14.24 -6.91 12.55
CA LYS A 233 -14.94 -5.61 12.56
C LYS A 233 -14.16 -4.54 11.78
N ARG A 234 -12.84 -4.44 11.99
CA ARG A 234 -12.00 -3.41 11.37
C ARG A 234 -11.83 -3.61 9.86
N LEU A 235 -11.65 -4.86 9.44
CA LEU A 235 -11.51 -5.21 8.03
C LEU A 235 -12.86 -5.31 7.30
N GLY A 236 -13.98 -5.27 8.03
CA GLY A 236 -15.32 -5.48 7.45
C GLY A 236 -15.49 -6.87 6.85
N LEU A 237 -14.89 -7.89 7.47
CA LEU A 237 -14.90 -9.27 7.00
C LEU A 237 -15.78 -10.15 7.90
N PRO A 238 -16.39 -11.23 7.36
CA PRO A 238 -17.07 -12.22 8.18
C PRO A 238 -16.14 -12.83 9.23
N SER A 239 -16.62 -13.01 10.46
CA SER A 239 -15.79 -13.55 11.56
C SER A 239 -15.23 -14.93 11.25
N GLU A 240 -16.01 -15.79 10.57
CA GLU A 240 -15.54 -17.11 10.16
C GLU A 240 -14.42 -17.04 9.11
N THR A 241 -14.48 -16.07 8.19
CA THR A 241 -13.41 -15.81 7.23
C THR A 241 -12.13 -15.45 7.96
N VAL A 242 -12.17 -14.46 8.87
CA VAL A 242 -10.98 -14.05 9.63
C VAL A 242 -10.44 -15.18 10.49
N ARG A 243 -11.31 -15.97 11.14
CA ARG A 243 -10.90 -17.13 11.94
C ARG A 243 -10.11 -18.15 11.11
N ARG A 244 -10.57 -18.49 9.91
CA ARG A 244 -9.86 -19.42 9.00
C ARG A 244 -8.48 -18.89 8.59
N HIS A 245 -8.38 -17.61 8.27
CA HIS A 245 -7.11 -16.98 7.89
C HIS A 245 -6.15 -16.84 9.08
N VAL A 246 -6.65 -16.53 10.28
CA VAL A 246 -5.83 -16.53 11.51
C VAL A 246 -5.30 -17.93 11.81
N ALA A 247 -6.11 -18.99 11.70
CA ALA A 247 -5.64 -20.36 11.88
C ALA A 247 -4.53 -20.75 10.88
N ARG A 248 -4.59 -20.23 9.64
CA ARG A 248 -3.50 -20.38 8.65
C ARG A 248 -2.24 -19.62 9.05
N LEU A 249 -2.38 -18.39 9.54
CA LEU A 249 -1.25 -17.59 10.03
C LEU A 249 -0.56 -18.29 11.23
N GLU A 250 -1.33 -18.84 12.16
CA GLU A 250 -0.80 -19.59 13.30
C GLU A 250 -0.03 -20.83 12.85
N LYS A 251 -0.63 -21.62 11.93
CA LYS A 251 0.04 -22.79 11.37
C LYS A 251 1.34 -22.43 10.65
N GLY A 252 1.38 -21.27 10.01
CA GLY A 252 2.57 -20.73 9.33
C GLY A 252 3.56 -20.01 10.26
N GLY A 253 3.29 -19.93 11.56
CA GLY A 253 4.14 -19.23 12.53
C GLY A 253 4.06 -17.70 12.47
N PHE A 254 3.23 -17.12 11.61
CA PHE A 254 3.09 -15.67 11.44
C PHE A 254 2.29 -14.98 12.53
N CYS A 255 1.60 -15.74 13.37
CA CYS A 255 1.04 -15.24 14.62
C CYS A 255 0.99 -16.33 15.67
N ARG A 256 0.87 -15.91 16.94
CA ARG A 256 0.78 -16.82 18.08
C ARG A 256 -0.42 -16.50 18.95
N GLN A 257 -1.04 -17.55 19.46
CA GLN A 257 -2.05 -17.44 20.50
C GLN A 257 -1.39 -17.15 21.84
N VAL A 258 -1.91 -16.14 22.53
CA VAL A 258 -1.56 -15.80 23.91
C VAL A 258 -2.85 -15.52 24.68
N ASP A 259 -2.74 -15.36 25.99
CA ASP A 259 -3.89 -14.92 26.79
C ASP A 259 -4.42 -13.56 26.26
N GLY A 260 -5.73 -13.43 26.16
CA GLY A 260 -6.38 -12.23 25.62
C GLY A 260 -6.48 -12.12 24.08
N GLY A 261 -5.81 -12.95 23.28
CA GLY A 261 -5.98 -12.93 21.81
C GLY A 261 -4.82 -13.49 20.97
N ARG A 262 -4.40 -12.70 19.97
CA ARG A 262 -3.32 -13.02 19.01
C ARG A 262 -2.27 -11.92 18.95
N LEU A 263 -1.01 -12.33 18.85
CA LEU A 263 0.12 -11.46 18.55
C LEU A 263 0.70 -11.83 17.18
N ALA A 264 0.89 -10.83 16.31
CA ALA A 264 1.59 -10.99 15.06
C ALA A 264 3.08 -11.24 15.30
N ALA A 265 3.64 -12.20 14.58
CA ALA A 265 5.06 -12.53 14.59
C ALA A 265 5.70 -12.02 13.28
N LEU A 266 5.77 -10.70 13.11
CA LEU A 266 6.30 -10.08 11.88
C LEU A 266 7.77 -10.42 11.62
N GLU A 267 8.52 -10.74 12.67
CA GLU A 267 9.89 -11.26 12.60
C GLU A 267 9.98 -12.54 11.75
N GLN A 268 8.91 -13.34 11.70
CA GLN A 268 8.82 -14.56 10.90
C GLN A 268 8.64 -14.28 9.41
N LEU A 269 8.22 -13.07 9.01
CA LEU A 269 8.28 -12.66 7.60
C LEU A 269 9.72 -12.61 7.07
N GLY A 270 10.73 -12.69 7.95
CA GLY A 270 12.15 -12.71 7.59
C GLY A 270 12.85 -14.06 7.54
N GLN A 271 12.22 -15.14 8.03
CA GLN A 271 12.89 -16.42 8.28
C GLN A 271 12.83 -17.40 7.08
N GLY A 272 13.02 -16.88 5.85
CA GLY A 272 13.10 -17.67 4.61
C GLY A 272 14.55 -17.88 4.13
N GLU A 273 14.75 -18.74 3.12
CA GLU A 273 16.06 -19.14 2.57
C GLU A 273 16.97 -17.97 2.13
N GLU A 274 16.40 -16.78 1.85
CA GLU A 274 17.12 -15.56 1.43
C GLU A 274 17.38 -14.56 2.57
N GLY A 275 17.00 -14.85 3.83
CA GLY A 275 17.41 -14.10 5.02
C GLY A 275 16.92 -12.64 5.15
N GLY A 276 16.00 -12.17 4.30
CA GLY A 276 15.51 -10.80 4.32
C GLY A 276 14.30 -10.55 5.23
N HIS A 277 14.46 -9.77 6.31
CA HIS A 277 13.35 -9.30 7.16
C HIS A 277 12.29 -8.56 6.32
N GLY A 278 11.02 -8.97 6.37
CA GLY A 278 9.92 -8.32 5.63
C GLY A 278 9.79 -6.81 5.92
N LEU A 279 10.22 -6.39 7.12
CA LEU A 279 10.38 -4.98 7.48
C LEU A 279 11.45 -4.25 6.65
N ALA A 280 12.60 -4.89 6.43
CA ALA A 280 13.70 -4.34 5.63
C ALA A 280 13.31 -4.25 4.15
N GLU A 281 12.59 -5.24 3.61
CA GLU A 281 12.05 -5.15 2.25
C GLU A 281 11.06 -3.99 2.12
N ASN A 282 10.15 -3.83 3.09
CA ASN A 282 9.24 -2.71 3.08
C ASN A 282 9.96 -1.36 3.22
N LEU A 283 11.03 -1.28 4.00
CA LEU A 283 11.86 -0.07 4.09
C LEU A 283 12.49 0.28 2.73
N ILE A 284 13.01 -0.72 2.00
CA ILE A 284 13.48 -0.53 0.62
C ILE A 284 12.34 -0.01 -0.27
N ASN A 285 11.12 -0.53 -0.09
CA ASN A 285 9.96 -0.07 -0.84
C ASN A 285 9.58 1.39 -0.51
N VAL A 286 9.68 1.80 0.77
CA VAL A 286 9.48 3.17 1.23
C VAL A 286 10.56 4.11 0.65
N GLN A 287 11.83 3.70 0.67
CA GLN A 287 12.91 4.47 0.05
C GLN A 287 12.67 4.67 -1.45
N ARG A 288 12.32 3.59 -2.17
CA ARG A 288 11.97 3.66 -3.59
C ARG A 288 10.77 4.59 -3.86
N LEU A 289 9.76 4.57 -2.99
CA LEU A 289 8.61 5.48 -3.10
C LEU A 289 9.07 6.94 -3.00
N PHE A 290 9.86 7.30 -2.00
CA PHE A 290 10.31 8.67 -1.84
C PHE A 290 11.34 9.09 -2.89
N SER A 291 12.22 8.19 -3.35
CA SER A 291 13.09 8.46 -4.51
C SER A 291 12.26 8.74 -5.76
N ARG A 292 11.21 7.96 -6.02
CA ARG A 292 10.29 8.19 -7.14
C ARG A 292 9.62 9.56 -7.04
N LEU A 293 9.11 9.93 -5.87
CA LEU A 293 8.49 11.24 -5.63
C LEU A 293 9.49 12.40 -5.77
N ALA A 294 10.76 12.19 -5.37
CA ALA A 294 11.83 13.17 -5.56
C ALA A 294 12.10 13.40 -7.06
N THR A 295 12.27 12.32 -7.84
CA THR A 295 12.47 12.39 -9.29
C THR A 295 11.29 13.04 -10.02
N LEU A 296 10.07 12.82 -9.54
CA LEU A 296 8.87 13.47 -10.07
C LEU A 296 8.77 14.94 -9.69
N GLY A 297 9.60 15.47 -8.77
CA GLY A 297 9.52 16.84 -8.27
C GLY A 297 8.46 17.07 -7.19
N VAL A 298 7.73 16.03 -6.79
CA VAL A 298 6.64 16.13 -5.78
C VAL A 298 7.18 16.54 -4.42
N LEU A 299 8.34 16.00 -4.01
CA LEU A 299 8.90 16.36 -2.70
C LEU A 299 9.32 17.83 -2.66
N ALA A 300 9.91 18.35 -3.74
CA ALA A 300 10.25 19.77 -3.84
C ALA A 300 8.99 20.65 -3.77
N TYR A 301 7.90 20.22 -4.44
CA TYR A 301 6.60 20.88 -4.37
C TYR A 301 6.06 20.95 -2.92
N TRP A 302 6.04 19.83 -2.19
CA TRP A 302 5.57 19.80 -0.79
C TRP A 302 6.43 20.64 0.16
N GLU A 303 7.75 20.64 -0.04
CA GLU A 303 8.68 21.43 0.78
C GLU A 303 8.51 22.94 0.54
N ALA A 304 8.11 23.35 -0.67
CA ALA A 304 7.82 24.73 -0.98
C ALA A 304 6.50 25.21 -0.36
N GLU A 305 5.46 24.35 -0.33
CA GLU A 305 4.18 24.65 0.33
C GLU A 305 4.27 24.71 1.86
N GLY A 306 5.23 24.00 2.46
CA GLY A 306 5.42 23.95 3.91
C GLY A 306 6.31 25.05 4.50
N ARG A 307 6.82 25.96 3.66
CA ARG A 307 7.58 27.16 4.05
C ARG A 307 6.68 28.39 4.07
#